data_AF-A0A2L0C9Q1-F1
#
_entry.id   AF-A0A2L0C9Q1-F1
#
_cell.length_a   1.000
_cell.length_b   1.000
_cell.length_c   1.000
_cell.angle_alpha   90.00
_cell.angle_beta   90.00
_cell.angle_gamma   90.00
#
_symmetry.space_group_name_H-M   'P 1'
#
loop_
_entity.id
_entity.type
_entity.pdbx_description
1 polymer ?
#
loop_
_entity_poly.entity_id
_entity_poly.type
_entity_poly.pdbx_seq_one_letter_code
_entity_poly.pdbx_strand_id
1 'polypeptide(L)'
;IHKALDGPVYGFIFLFRWMEERRSRRKVVEQSEVFVRDEEVVNEIFFAQQMVPNSCATHALVSVLLNCADLHLGSTLERLRTHTRGMSPENKGWAIGNTPELAKAHNSHAMPQAKRRLDKGSGVSTGRFTGEAF
;
A
#
# COMPACT_ATOMS: atom_id res chain seq x y z
N ILE A 1 22.32 4.54 -23.53
CA ILE A 1 22.45 5.69 -22.60
C ILE A 1 21.12 5.82 -21.88
N HIS A 2 21.07 5.58 -20.58
CA HIS A 2 19.83 5.72 -19.80
C HIS A 2 19.51 7.22 -19.69
N LYS A 3 18.31 7.62 -20.15
CA LYS A 3 17.84 8.99 -19.98
C LYS A 3 17.72 9.26 -18.48
N ALA A 4 18.35 10.34 -18.01
CA ALA A 4 18.19 10.77 -16.62
C ALA A 4 16.72 11.06 -16.33
N LEU A 5 16.30 10.87 -15.08
CA LEU A 5 14.95 11.23 -14.65
C LEU A 5 14.83 12.75 -14.63
N ASP A 6 13.77 13.26 -15.26
CA ASP A 6 13.48 14.69 -15.32
C ASP A 6 12.73 15.10 -14.02
N GLY A 7 13.27 16.06 -13.26
CA GLY A 7 12.64 16.62 -12.06
C GLY A 7 12.94 15.88 -10.73
N PRO A 8 12.34 16.32 -9.60
CA PRO A 8 12.55 15.72 -8.30
C PRO A 8 11.97 14.30 -8.22
N VAL A 9 12.74 13.37 -7.64
CA VAL A 9 12.34 11.97 -7.45
C VAL A 9 11.96 11.75 -5.98
N TYR A 10 10.67 11.56 -5.71
CA TYR A 10 10.14 11.35 -4.37
C TYR A 10 10.27 9.91 -3.86
N GLY A 11 10.40 8.94 -4.77
CA GLY A 11 10.57 7.54 -4.44
C GLY A 11 10.45 6.64 -5.66
N PHE A 12 10.63 5.34 -5.44
CA PHE A 12 10.56 4.32 -6.48
C PHE A 12 9.57 3.23 -6.07
N ILE A 13 8.78 2.75 -7.03
CA ILE A 13 7.92 1.57 -6.87
C ILE A 13 8.51 0.46 -7.75
N PHE A 14 8.97 -0.61 -7.12
CA PHE A 14 9.52 -1.76 -7.82
C PHE A 14 8.47 -2.87 -7.95
N LEU A 15 7.99 -3.10 -9.17
CA LEU A 15 7.04 -4.17 -9.47
C LEU A 15 7.79 -5.44 -9.88
N PHE A 16 7.48 -6.55 -9.22
CA PHE A 16 7.97 -7.86 -9.61
C PHE A 16 6.83 -8.88 -9.52
N ARG A 17 6.89 -9.91 -10.36
CA ARG A 17 5.94 -11.02 -10.26
C ARG A 17 6.26 -11.83 -9.00
N TRP A 18 5.28 -11.98 -8.10
CA TRP A 18 5.42 -12.90 -6.98
C TRP A 18 5.66 -14.31 -7.49
N MET A 19 6.75 -14.93 -7.03
CA MET A 19 7.13 -16.29 -7.39
C MET A 19 7.51 -17.01 -6.10
N GLU A 20 6.64 -17.90 -5.63
CA GLU A 20 6.81 -18.62 -4.37
C GLU A 20 8.14 -19.38 -4.29
N GLU A 21 8.53 -19.99 -5.41
CA GLU A 21 9.82 -20.70 -5.54
C GLU A 21 11.03 -19.78 -5.28
N ARG A 22 10.95 -18.48 -5.58
CA ARG A 22 12.03 -17.54 -5.27
C ARG A 22 12.10 -17.19 -3.78
N ARG A 23 11.02 -17.38 -3.03
CA ARG A 23 11.01 -17.24 -1.56
C ARG A 23 11.63 -18.47 -0.92
N SER A 24 11.24 -19.68 -1.35
CA SER A 24 11.76 -20.94 -0.78
C SER A 24 13.25 -21.15 -1.05
N ARG A 25 13.78 -20.62 -2.17
CA ARG A 25 15.22 -20.65 -2.49
C ARG A 25 16.05 -19.61 -1.73
N ARG A 26 15.44 -18.61 -1.06
CA ARG A 26 16.22 -17.77 -0.14
C ARG A 26 16.59 -18.66 1.03
N LYS A 27 17.88 -18.96 1.20
CA LYS A 27 18.39 -19.45 2.48
C LYS A 27 17.80 -18.57 3.57
N VAL A 28 17.32 -19.17 4.66
CA VAL A 28 16.97 -18.44 5.88
C VAL A 28 18.27 -17.86 6.40
N VAL A 29 18.69 -16.75 5.79
CA VAL A 29 19.69 -15.87 6.37
C VAL A 29 18.97 -15.29 7.57
N GLU A 30 19.54 -15.46 8.76
CA GLU A 30 19.22 -14.69 9.95
C GLU A 30 19.31 -13.20 9.58
N GLN A 31 18.22 -12.65 9.04
CA GLN A 31 18.12 -11.25 8.58
C GLN A 31 17.81 -10.31 9.75
N SER A 32 18.10 -10.74 10.98
CA SER A 32 17.79 -10.01 12.20
C SER A 32 18.44 -8.63 12.23
N GLU A 33 19.60 -8.46 11.61
CA GLU A 33 20.32 -7.17 11.54
C GLU A 33 19.81 -6.20 10.46
N VAL A 34 18.97 -6.64 9.53
CA VAL A 34 18.54 -5.81 8.36
C VAL A 34 17.14 -5.22 8.54
N PHE A 35 16.35 -5.73 9.50
CA PHE A 35 15.00 -5.25 9.76
C PHE A 35 14.95 -4.30 10.95
N VAL A 36 14.19 -3.21 10.82
CA VAL A 36 13.82 -2.36 11.96
C VAL A 36 12.75 -3.09 12.76
N ARG A 37 13.04 -3.35 14.05
CA ARG A 37 12.13 -4.03 14.99
C ARG A 37 11.65 -3.12 16.12
N ASP A 38 12.22 -1.94 16.24
CA ASP A 38 11.79 -0.93 17.19
C ASP A 38 10.41 -0.41 16.78
N GLU A 39 9.41 -0.68 17.62
CA GLU A 39 8.03 -0.30 17.34
C GLU A 39 7.84 1.21 17.28
N GLU A 40 8.60 1.99 18.06
CA GLU A 40 8.49 3.45 18.05
C GLU A 40 8.94 3.98 16.69
N VAL A 41 10.08 3.50 16.19
CA VAL A 41 10.61 3.87 14.87
C VAL A 41 9.66 3.44 13.74
N VAL A 42 9.13 2.22 13.80
CA VAL A 42 8.19 1.70 12.80
C VAL A 42 6.87 2.49 12.80
N ASN A 43 6.41 2.88 13.98
CA ASN A 43 5.15 3.62 14.14
C ASN A 43 5.30 5.11 13.78
N GLU A 44 6.51 5.66 13.87
CA GLU A 44 6.84 7.03 13.45
C GLU A 44 6.78 7.19 11.91
N ILE A 45 7.38 6.27 11.15
CA ILE A 45 7.32 6.29 9.69
C ILE A 45 5.95 5.83 9.17
N PHE A 46 5.57 6.22 7.95
CA PHE A 46 4.40 5.63 7.30
C PHE A 46 4.75 4.26 6.69
N PHE A 47 4.70 3.21 7.51
CA PHE A 47 4.82 1.81 7.08
C PHE A 47 3.48 1.09 7.31
N ALA A 48 2.81 0.66 6.24
CA ALA A 48 1.48 0.07 6.30
C ALA A 48 1.49 -1.38 5.77
N GLN A 49 0.85 -2.28 6.52
CA GLN A 49 0.61 -3.65 6.07
C GLN A 49 -0.58 -3.67 5.11
N GLN A 50 -0.46 -4.37 3.98
CA GLN A 50 -1.56 -4.48 3.02
C GLN A 50 -2.68 -5.38 3.56
N MET A 51 -3.72 -4.77 4.13
CA MET A 51 -4.90 -5.47 4.65
C MET A 51 -5.97 -5.71 3.59
N VAL A 52 -6.04 -4.85 2.56
CA VAL A 52 -7.02 -4.97 1.47
C VAL A 52 -6.42 -5.72 0.28
N PRO A 53 -7.01 -6.85 -0.17
CA PRO A 53 -6.63 -7.50 -1.42
C PRO A 53 -6.67 -6.53 -2.60
N ASN A 54 -5.86 -6.77 -3.64
CA ASN A 54 -5.77 -5.95 -4.87
C ASN A 54 -5.38 -4.47 -4.70
N SER A 55 -5.14 -3.98 -3.48
CA SER A 55 -4.81 -2.57 -3.22
C SER A 55 -3.32 -2.22 -3.32
N CYS A 56 -2.48 -3.10 -3.88
CA CYS A 56 -1.01 -2.97 -3.82
C CYS A 56 -0.48 -1.70 -4.50
N ALA A 57 -1.11 -1.27 -5.61
CA ALA A 57 -0.74 -0.02 -6.29
C ALA A 57 -1.00 1.21 -5.40
N THR A 58 -2.17 1.29 -4.78
CA THR A 58 -2.50 2.36 -3.83
C THR A 58 -1.58 2.32 -2.62
N HIS A 59 -1.35 1.14 -2.03
CA HIS A 59 -0.43 0.99 -0.90
C HIS A 59 0.97 1.49 -1.24
N ALA A 60 1.55 1.07 -2.37
CA ALA A 60 2.88 1.49 -2.78
C ALA A 60 2.99 3.01 -2.99
N LEU A 61 2.00 3.62 -3.67
CA LEU A 61 1.96 5.06 -3.87
C LEU A 61 1.83 5.83 -2.55
N VAL A 62 0.89 5.43 -1.69
CA VAL A 62 0.67 6.08 -0.39
C VAL A 62 1.90 5.92 0.52
N SER A 63 2.56 4.76 0.51
CA SER A 63 3.81 4.53 1.25
C SER A 63 4.93 5.47 0.82
N VAL A 64 5.06 5.79 -0.47
CA VAL A 64 6.04 6.78 -0.93
C VAL A 64 5.61 8.18 -0.49
N LEU A 65 4.39 8.58 -0.85
CA LEU A 65 3.92 9.96 -0.69
C LEU A 65 3.87 10.41 0.78
N LEU A 66 3.40 9.56 1.69
CA LEU A 66 3.24 9.93 3.10
C LEU A 66 4.55 9.94 3.91
N ASN A 67 5.63 9.42 3.33
CA ASN A 67 6.99 9.54 3.89
C ASN A 67 7.77 10.73 3.30
N CYS A 68 7.19 11.52 2.40
CA CYS A 68 7.79 12.78 1.96
C CYS A 68 7.49 13.90 2.97
N ALA A 69 8.50 14.69 3.35
CA ALA A 69 8.32 15.81 4.27
C ALA A 69 7.55 16.97 3.62
N ASP A 70 8.03 17.44 2.46
CA ASP A 70 7.60 18.70 1.84
C ASP A 70 6.87 18.47 0.51
N LEU A 71 5.71 17.80 0.57
CA LEU A 71 4.85 17.57 -0.59
C LEU A 71 3.43 18.04 -0.31
N HIS A 72 2.82 18.74 -1.26
CA HIS A 72 1.40 19.09 -1.16
C HIS A 72 0.55 17.86 -1.51
N LEU A 73 0.08 17.14 -0.48
CA LEU A 73 -0.62 15.87 -0.61
C LEU A 73 -2.11 15.99 -0.99
N GLY A 74 -2.69 17.19 -0.82
CA GLY A 74 -4.13 17.39 -0.86
C GLY A 74 -4.84 16.87 0.40
N SER A 75 -6.11 17.22 0.56
CA SER A 75 -6.85 17.06 1.82
C SER A 75 -7.00 15.61 2.28
N THR A 76 -7.28 14.67 1.36
CA THR A 76 -7.48 13.26 1.70
C THR A 76 -6.22 12.61 2.24
N LEU A 77 -5.08 12.78 1.56
CA LEU A 77 -3.81 12.17 1.95
C LEU A 77 -3.21 12.86 3.18
N GLU A 78 -3.36 14.17 3.32
CA GLU A 78 -2.95 14.89 4.54
C GLU A 78 -3.75 14.44 5.77
N ARG A 79 -5.07 14.26 5.61
CA ARG A 79 -5.94 13.71 6.65
C ARG A 79 -5.54 12.29 7.03
N LEU A 80 -5.25 11.44 6.05
CA LEU A 80 -4.77 10.08 6.30
C LEU A 80 -3.42 10.08 7.04
N ARG A 81 -2.45 10.89 6.60
CA ARG A 81 -1.14 11.04 7.25
C ARG A 81 -1.27 11.43 8.72
N THR A 82 -2.05 12.47 8.99
CA THR A 82 -2.27 12.96 10.35
C THR A 82 -2.99 11.92 11.21
N HIS A 83 -4.05 11.30 10.67
CA HIS A 83 -4.85 10.31 11.41
C HIS A 83 -4.04 9.07 11.81
N THR A 84 -3.09 8.68 10.98
CA THR A 84 -2.34 7.41 11.14
C THR A 84 -0.99 7.55 11.82
N ARG A 85 -0.63 8.76 12.27
CA ARG A 85 0.63 9.00 12.98
C ARG A 85 0.69 8.17 14.27
N GLY A 86 1.77 7.41 14.46
CA GLY A 86 1.97 6.56 15.63
C GLY A 86 1.14 5.26 15.64
N MET A 87 0.33 4.99 14.60
CA MET A 87 -0.39 3.72 14.49
C MET A 87 0.53 2.57 14.10
N SER A 88 0.16 1.36 14.51
CA SER A 88 0.79 0.12 14.05
C SER A 88 0.63 -0.06 12.53
N PRO A 89 1.52 -0.83 11.87
CA PRO A 89 1.43 -1.06 10.42
C PRO A 89 0.10 -1.67 9.97
N GLU A 90 -0.48 -2.55 10.79
CA GLU A 90 -1.80 -3.14 10.55
C GLU A 90 -2.89 -2.05 10.55
N ASN A 91 -2.93 -1.20 11.57
CA ASN A 91 -3.92 -0.13 11.68
C ASN A 91 -3.77 0.91 10.56
N LYS A 92 -2.53 1.22 10.14
CA LYS A 92 -2.27 2.04 8.94
C LYS A 92 -2.87 1.41 7.68
N GLY A 93 -2.73 0.09 7.52
CA GLY A 93 -3.33 -0.68 6.43
C GLY A 93 -4.85 -0.62 6.41
N TRP A 94 -5.48 -0.81 7.57
CA TRP A 94 -6.93 -0.66 7.73
C TRP A 94 -7.41 0.76 7.43
N ALA A 95 -6.67 1.79 7.85
CA ALA A 95 -6.99 3.18 7.56
C ALA A 95 -6.98 3.48 6.06
N ILE A 96 -6.03 2.91 5.29
CA ILE A 96 -6.04 2.99 3.82
C ILE A 96 -7.33 2.37 3.26
N GLY A 97 -7.66 1.14 3.68
CA GLY A 97 -8.83 0.41 3.20
C GLY A 97 -10.17 1.06 3.55
N ASN A 98 -10.23 1.75 4.68
CA ASN A 98 -11.42 2.43 5.19
C ASN A 98 -11.51 3.91 4.76
N THR A 99 -10.65 4.37 3.83
CA THR A 99 -10.73 5.71 3.24
C THR A 99 -11.49 5.65 1.90
N PRO A 100 -12.78 6.05 1.84
CA PRO A 100 -13.62 5.83 0.66
C PRO A 100 -13.13 6.54 -0.59
N GLU A 101 -12.49 7.71 -0.45
CA GLU A 101 -11.94 8.46 -1.57
C GLU A 101 -10.82 7.69 -2.27
N LEU A 102 -9.98 6.96 -1.52
CA LEU A 102 -8.92 6.13 -2.08
C LEU A 102 -9.50 4.91 -2.80
N ALA A 103 -10.48 4.23 -2.19
CA ALA A 103 -11.15 3.10 -2.81
C ALA A 103 -11.86 3.51 -4.11
N LYS A 104 -12.58 4.63 -4.09
CA LYS A 104 -13.26 5.18 -5.27
C LYS A 104 -12.27 5.53 -6.38
N ALA A 105 -11.18 6.22 -6.07
CA ALA A 105 -10.16 6.57 -7.04
C ALA A 105 -9.50 5.32 -7.65
N HIS A 106 -9.07 4.37 -6.81
CA HIS A 106 -8.48 3.10 -7.23
C HIS A 106 -9.40 2.36 -8.22
N ASN A 107 -10.67 2.18 -7.83
CA ASN A 107 -11.66 1.44 -8.61
C ASN A 107 -12.05 2.14 -9.91
N SER A 108 -11.95 3.47 -9.98
CA SER A 108 -12.23 4.21 -11.20
C SER A 108 -11.21 3.96 -12.32
N HIS A 109 -10.02 3.47 -11.98
CA HIS A 109 -8.97 3.09 -12.94
C HIS A 109 -8.95 1.59 -13.26
N ALA A 110 -9.81 0.79 -12.64
CA ALA A 110 -9.92 -0.63 -12.92
C ALA A 110 -10.55 -0.88 -14.29
N MET A 111 -10.01 -1.84 -15.03
CA MET A 111 -10.58 -2.26 -16.31
C MET A 111 -11.96 -2.90 -16.10
N PRO A 112 -12.94 -2.76 -17.01
CA PRO A 112 -14.27 -3.36 -16.86
C PRO A 112 -14.28 -4.88 -16.65
N GLN A 113 -13.23 -5.59 -17.10
CA GLN A 113 -13.04 -7.02 -16.86
C GLN A 113 -12.78 -7.33 -15.37
N ALA A 114 -12.06 -6.47 -14.64
CA ALA A 114 -11.76 -6.67 -13.22
C ALA A 114 -13.04 -6.71 -12.39
N LYS A 115 -13.91 -5.71 -12.60
CA LYS A 115 -15.26 -5.64 -12.00
C LYS A 115 -16.08 -6.92 -12.24
N ARG A 116 -16.14 -7.38 -13.49
CA ARG A 116 -16.89 -8.60 -13.88
C ARG A 116 -16.35 -9.89 -13.27
N ARG A 117 -15.07 -9.97 -12.92
CA ARG A 117 -14.47 -11.17 -12.31
C ARG A 117 -14.86 -11.31 -10.84
N LEU A 118 -15.07 -10.20 -10.15
CA LEU A 118 -15.49 -10.19 -8.74
C LEU A 118 -16.98 -10.54 -8.60
N ASP A 119 -17.83 -10.02 -9.50
CA ASP A 119 -19.26 -10.38 -9.55
C ASP A 119 -19.50 -11.90 -9.75
N LYS A 120 -18.55 -12.61 -10.36
CA LYS A 120 -18.61 -14.06 -10.57
C LYS A 120 -18.06 -14.90 -9.41
N GLY A 121 -17.33 -14.28 -8.48
CA GLY A 121 -16.65 -14.95 -7.37
C GLY A 121 -17.30 -14.76 -5.99
N SER A 122 -18.36 -13.95 -5.88
CA SER A 122 -19.00 -13.59 -4.61
C SER A 122 -19.90 -14.71 -4.07
N GLY A 123 -19.30 -15.84 -3.68
CA GLY A 123 -19.94 -16.89 -2.86
C GLY A 123 -19.78 -16.68 -1.35
N VAL A 124 -18.87 -15.79 -0.92
CA VAL A 124 -18.68 -15.44 0.50
C VAL A 124 -18.35 -13.96 0.60
N SER A 125 -19.36 -13.13 0.92
CA SER A 125 -19.11 -11.79 1.43
C SER A 125 -18.69 -11.93 2.89
N THR A 126 -17.41 -11.77 3.19
CA THR A 126 -16.99 -11.45 4.56
C THR A 126 -17.37 -9.99 4.80
N GLY A 127 -18.64 -9.78 5.14
CA GLY A 127 -19.20 -8.46 5.44
C GLY A 127 -18.38 -7.80 6.56
N ARG A 128 -17.55 -6.83 6.19
CA ARG A 128 -16.88 -5.86 7.09
C ARG A 128 -16.04 -4.79 6.36
N PHE A 129 -16.00 -4.77 5.02
CA PHE A 129 -15.20 -3.81 4.27
C PHE A 129 -16.06 -2.81 3.50
N THR A 130 -15.78 -1.52 3.69
CA THR A 130 -16.36 -0.43 2.90
C THR A 130 -15.52 -0.07 1.67
N GLY A 131 -14.35 -0.69 1.50
CA GLY A 131 -13.41 -0.44 0.40
C GLY A 131 -12.91 -1.71 -0.26
N GLU A 132 -13.75 -2.37 -1.07
CA GLU A 132 -13.25 -3.40 -2.00
C GLU A 132 -12.42 -2.72 -3.09
N ALA A 133 -11.21 -3.25 -3.35
CA ALA A 133 -10.37 -2.84 -4.47
C ALA A 133 -10.52 -3.85 -5.62
N PHE A 134 -10.87 -3.36 -6.81
CA PHE A 134 -11.18 -4.18 -7.99
C PHE A 134 -9.99 -4.42 -8.91
#